data_AF-A0A6J5CS95-F1
#
_entry.id   AF-A0A6J5CS95-F1
#
_cell.length_a   1.000
_cell.length_b   1.000
_cell.length_c   1.000
_cell.angle_alpha   90.00
_cell.angle_beta   90.00
_cell.angle_gamma   90.00
#
_symmetry.space_group_name_H-M   'P 1'
#
loop_
_entity.id
_entity.type
_entity.pdbx_description
1 polymer ?
#
loop_
_entity_poly.entity_id
_entity_poly.type
_entity_poly.pdbx_seq_one_letter_code
_entity_poly.pdbx_strand_id
1 'polypeptide(L)'
;MAQIIAEGQADPAVLREFRERFHYGRRALIREMLEEWRSSASIPVPPNIETLGELLYAPVYMRLLLGNGPLDDHFAHEHISYVYTLLGVAVPDVAKLREKMKSKISARKAAGSVTRP
;
A
#
# COMPACT_ATOMS: atom_id res chain seq x y z
N MET A 1 -12.16 -9.21 -9.74
CA MET A 1 -11.25 -9.75 -8.70
C MET A 1 -11.82 -11.03 -8.08
N ALA A 2 -12.99 -10.98 -7.44
CA ALA A 2 -13.58 -12.15 -6.79
C ALA A 2 -13.74 -13.36 -7.72
N GLN A 3 -14.31 -13.17 -8.91
CA GLN A 3 -14.47 -14.24 -9.90
C GLN A 3 -13.13 -14.88 -10.31
N ILE A 4 -12.13 -14.09 -10.68
CA ILE A 4 -10.80 -14.60 -11.09
C ILE A 4 -10.11 -15.36 -9.94
N ILE A 5 -10.23 -14.85 -8.71
CA ILE A 5 -9.64 -15.50 -7.53
C ILE A 5 -10.36 -16.81 -7.21
N ALA A 6 -11.69 -16.84 -7.36
CA ALA A 6 -12.51 -18.05 -7.17
C ALA A 6 -12.19 -19.12 -8.22
N GLU A 7 -12.14 -18.74 -9.50
CA GLU A 7 -11.73 -19.63 -10.60
C GLU A 7 -10.31 -20.16 -10.38
N GLY A 8 -9.40 -19.28 -9.95
CA GLY A 8 -8.03 -19.65 -9.59
C GLY A 8 -7.90 -20.65 -8.43
N GLN A 9 -8.96 -20.88 -7.64
CA GLN A 9 -8.95 -21.96 -6.63
C GLN A 9 -9.12 -23.34 -7.27
N ALA A 10 -9.80 -23.43 -8.42
CA ALA A 10 -10.00 -24.66 -9.16
C ALA A 10 -8.96 -24.85 -10.28
N ASP A 11 -8.48 -23.75 -10.88
CA ASP A 11 -7.47 -23.76 -11.93
C ASP A 11 -6.19 -22.98 -11.51
N PRO A 12 -5.10 -23.69 -11.13
CA PRO A 12 -3.83 -23.06 -10.78
C PRO A 12 -3.21 -22.21 -11.89
N ALA A 13 -3.52 -22.45 -13.17
CA ALA A 13 -3.00 -21.66 -14.28
C ALA A 13 -3.61 -20.25 -14.29
N VAL A 14 -4.92 -20.13 -14.03
CA VAL A 14 -5.61 -18.83 -13.87
C VAL A 14 -5.01 -18.04 -12.71
N LEU A 15 -4.77 -18.71 -11.57
CA LEU A 15 -4.16 -18.05 -10.42
C LEU A 15 -2.72 -17.60 -10.69
N ARG A 16 -1.94 -18.39 -11.43
CA ARG A 16 -0.59 -18.01 -11.86
C ARG A 16 -0.62 -16.74 -12.72
N GLU A 17 -1.47 -16.71 -13.74
CA GLU A 17 -1.59 -15.55 -14.63
C GLU A 17 -2.03 -14.28 -13.87
N PHE A 18 -2.99 -14.42 -12.95
CA PHE A 18 -3.39 -13.32 -12.07
C PHE A 18 -2.21 -12.82 -11.22
N ARG A 19 -1.41 -13.73 -10.65
CA ARG A 19 -0.27 -13.34 -9.83
C ARG A 19 0.79 -12.60 -10.64
N GLU A 20 1.14 -13.13 -11.79
CA GLU A 20 2.15 -12.57 -12.69
C GLU A 20 1.76 -11.20 -13.23
N ARG A 21 0.53 -11.05 -13.71
CA ARG A 21 0.09 -9.82 -14.40
C ARG A 21 -0.43 -8.75 -13.46
N PHE A 22 -0.92 -9.12 -12.28
CA PHE A 22 -1.59 -8.18 -11.38
C PHE A 22 -0.97 -8.12 -9.99
N HIS A 23 -0.76 -9.26 -9.33
CA HIS A 23 -0.42 -9.29 -7.90
C HIS A 23 1.03 -8.91 -7.61
N TYR A 24 2.00 -9.52 -8.32
CA TYR A 24 3.41 -9.39 -7.98
C TYR A 24 3.95 -7.96 -8.15
N GLY A 25 3.53 -7.24 -9.19
CA GLY A 25 3.93 -5.83 -9.36
C GLY A 25 3.47 -4.94 -8.20
N ARG A 26 2.23 -5.14 -7.72
CA ARG A 26 1.70 -4.39 -6.57
C ARG A 26 2.40 -4.77 -5.27
N ARG A 27 2.68 -6.07 -5.08
CA ARG A 27 3.41 -6.57 -3.92
C ARG A 27 4.83 -6.00 -3.87
N ALA A 28 5.53 -5.96 -5.01
CA ALA A 28 6.87 -5.41 -5.10
C ALA A 28 6.91 -3.92 -4.74
N LEU A 29 5.98 -3.12 -5.27
CA LEU A 29 5.85 -1.69 -4.93
C LEU A 29 5.67 -1.47 -3.42
N ILE A 30 4.82 -2.29 -2.80
CA ILE A 30 4.52 -2.17 -1.37
C ILE A 30 5.70 -2.59 -0.51
N ARG A 31 6.39 -3.67 -0.90
CA ARG A 31 7.63 -4.07 -0.26
C ARG A 31 8.66 -2.94 -0.29
N GLU A 32 8.87 -2.31 -1.45
CA GLU A 32 9.81 -1.19 -1.60
C GLU A 32 9.45 -0.03 -0.66
N MET A 33 8.18 0.38 -0.65
CA MET A 33 7.69 1.43 0.25
C MET A 33 7.89 1.10 1.74
N LEU A 34 7.62 -0.15 2.14
CA LEU A 34 7.76 -0.58 3.52
C LEU A 34 9.23 -0.68 3.96
N GLU A 35 10.13 -1.09 3.07
CA GLU A 35 11.57 -1.08 3.35
C GLU A 35 12.12 0.35 3.43
N GLU A 36 11.66 1.27 2.58
CA GLU A 36 12.00 2.69 2.70
C GLU A 36 11.53 3.23 4.05
N TRP A 37 10.30 2.91 4.47
CA TRP A 37 9.77 3.32 5.77
C TRP A 37 10.58 2.73 6.94
N ARG A 38 10.92 1.44 6.87
CA ARG A 38 11.79 0.76 7.85
C ARG A 38 13.15 1.42 7.98
N SER A 39 13.73 1.87 6.88
CA SER A 39 15.07 2.49 6.88
C SER A 39 15.05 3.95 7.39
N SER A 40 13.93 4.66 7.19
CA SER A 40 13.81 6.09 7.48
C SER A 40 13.11 6.40 8.82
N ALA A 41 12.38 5.43 9.39
CA ALA A 41 11.69 5.56 10.65
C ALA A 41 12.03 4.42 11.60
N SER A 42 12.07 4.71 12.90
CA SER A 42 12.15 3.67 13.92
C SER A 42 10.77 3.04 14.07
N ILE A 43 10.51 2.00 13.27
CA ILE A 43 9.28 1.20 13.37
C ILE A 43 9.66 -0.18 13.93
N PRO A 44 8.89 -0.72 14.90
CA PRO A 44 9.06 -2.09 15.36
C PRO A 44 8.48 -3.04 14.29
N VAL A 45 9.20 -3.22 13.19
CA VAL A 45 8.78 -4.11 12.10
C VAL A 45 8.99 -5.57 12.47
N PRO A 46 8.12 -6.48 11.98
CA PRO A 46 8.39 -7.91 12.01
C PRO A 46 9.69 -8.22 11.25
N PRO A 47 10.39 -9.33 11.58
CA PRO A 47 11.61 -9.75 10.86
C PRO A 47 11.41 -9.87 9.34
N ASN A 48 10.20 -10.25 8.92
CA ASN A 48 9.79 -10.32 7.53
C ASN A 48 8.85 -9.15 7.17
N ILE A 49 9.32 -8.23 6.33
CA ILE A 49 8.54 -7.04 5.90
C ILE A 49 7.26 -7.42 5.13
N GLU A 50 7.25 -8.59 4.49
CA GLU A 50 6.10 -9.09 3.73
C GLU A 50 4.87 -9.31 4.63
N THR A 51 5.09 -9.69 5.89
CA THR A 51 4.01 -9.85 6.87
C THR A 51 3.28 -8.52 7.13
N LEU A 52 4.01 -7.41 7.14
CA LEU A 52 3.38 -6.09 7.25
C LEU A 52 2.59 -5.73 5.97
N GLY A 53 3.10 -6.12 4.80
CA GLY A 53 2.35 -6.00 3.54
C GLY A 53 1.04 -6.81 3.53
N GLU A 54 1.04 -8.03 4.09
CA GLU A 54 -0.16 -8.85 4.22
C GLU A 54 -1.19 -8.22 5.17
N LEU A 55 -0.74 -7.66 6.31
CA LEU A 55 -1.61 -6.94 7.23
C LEU A 55 -2.32 -5.74 6.56
N LEU A 56 -1.61 -5.04 5.66
CA LEU A 56 -2.18 -3.91 4.92
C LEU A 56 -3.22 -4.37 3.90
N TYR A 57 -2.97 -5.46 3.16
CA TYR A 57 -3.83 -5.87 2.04
C TYR A 57 -4.95 -6.85 2.41
N ALA A 58 -4.80 -7.66 3.44
CA ALA A 58 -5.79 -8.69 3.77
C ALA A 58 -7.21 -8.09 3.97
N PRO A 59 -7.39 -6.98 4.72
CA PRO A 59 -8.73 -6.37 4.86
C PRO A 59 -9.31 -5.82 3.56
N VAL A 60 -8.45 -5.36 2.63
CA VAL A 60 -8.88 -4.95 1.28
C VAL A 60 -9.43 -6.15 0.51
N TYR A 61 -8.73 -7.29 0.54
CA TYR A 61 -9.24 -8.52 -0.09
C TYR A 61 -10.52 -9.03 0.58
N MET A 62 -10.65 -8.94 1.91
CA MET A 62 -11.90 -9.32 2.59
C MET A 62 -13.09 -8.50 2.12
N ARG A 63 -12.94 -7.17 1.91
CA ARG A 63 -14.02 -6.34 1.36
C ARG A 63 -14.28 -6.65 -0.13
N LEU A 64 -13.24 -6.86 -0.93
CA LEU A 64 -13.37 -7.17 -2.37
C LEU A 64 -13.98 -8.56 -2.66
N LEU A 65 -13.69 -9.54 -1.80
CA LEU A 65 -14.08 -10.94 -2.01
C LEU A 65 -15.39 -11.29 -1.31
N LEU A 66 -15.58 -10.81 -0.08
CA LEU A 66 -16.70 -11.21 0.78
C LEU A 66 -17.74 -10.11 0.96
N GLY A 67 -17.45 -8.87 0.55
CA GLY A 67 -18.39 -7.76 0.70
C GLY A 67 -18.56 -7.29 2.14
N ASN A 68 -17.56 -7.47 3.00
CA ASN A 68 -17.59 -7.11 4.43
C ASN A 68 -17.78 -5.59 4.73
N GLY A 69 -18.00 -4.76 3.71
CA GLY A 69 -18.19 -3.32 3.83
C GLY A 69 -17.72 -2.54 2.60
N PRO A 70 -17.94 -1.22 2.56
CA PRO A 70 -17.56 -0.37 1.43
C PRO A 70 -16.03 -0.26 1.27
N LEU A 71 -15.49 -0.29 0.06
CA LEU A 71 -14.06 -0.02 -0.15
C LEU A 71 -13.87 1.48 -0.47
N ASP A 72 -13.92 2.30 0.57
CA ASP A 72 -13.90 3.77 0.47
C ASP A 72 -12.74 4.43 1.25
N ASP A 73 -12.65 5.75 1.13
CA ASP A 73 -11.61 6.55 1.78
C ASP A 73 -11.69 6.47 3.31
N HIS A 74 -12.89 6.33 3.87
CA HIS A 74 -13.08 6.23 5.32
C HIS A 74 -12.43 4.95 5.85
N PHE A 75 -12.72 3.81 5.22
CA PHE A 75 -12.07 2.54 5.54
C PHE A 75 -10.55 2.61 5.38
N ALA A 76 -10.06 3.20 4.29
CA ALA A 76 -8.63 3.32 4.05
C ALA A 76 -7.94 4.10 5.18
N HIS A 77 -8.51 5.23 5.61
CA HIS A 77 -7.94 6.02 6.70
C HIS A 77 -7.99 5.29 8.04
N GLU A 78 -9.12 4.66 8.36
CA GLU A 78 -9.29 3.92 9.61
C GLU A 78 -8.33 2.73 9.69
N HIS A 79 -8.29 1.89 8.66
CA HIS A 79 -7.43 0.71 8.59
C HIS A 79 -5.94 1.07 8.74
N ILE A 80 -5.47 2.08 7.99
CA ILE A 80 -4.08 2.53 8.12
C ILE A 80 -3.80 3.10 9.50
N SER A 81 -4.73 3.87 10.09
CA SER A 81 -4.55 4.41 11.46
C SER A 81 -4.40 3.30 12.51
N TYR A 82 -5.15 2.21 12.38
CA TYR A 82 -4.99 1.04 13.24
C TYR A 82 -3.62 0.38 13.07
N VAL A 83 -3.13 0.26 11.84
CA VAL A 83 -1.80 -0.33 11.58
C VAL A 83 -0.69 0.51 12.21
N TYR A 84 -0.76 1.84 12.10
CA TYR A 84 0.18 2.74 12.79
C TYR A 84 0.12 2.54 14.32
N THR A 85 -1.09 2.45 14.87
CA THR A 85 -1.29 2.24 16.31
C THR A 85 -0.71 0.90 16.77
N LEU A 86 -0.94 -0.19 16.03
CA LEU A 86 -0.38 -1.52 16.31
C LEU A 86 1.15 -1.54 16.26
N LEU A 87 1.73 -0.75 15.36
CA LEU A 87 3.18 -0.57 15.25
C LEU A 87 3.75 0.41 16.30
N GLY A 88 2.92 0.97 17.20
CA GLY A 88 3.38 1.92 18.21
C GLY A 88 3.95 3.22 17.62
N VAL A 89 3.56 3.58 16.40
CA VAL A 89 4.02 4.78 15.69
C VAL A 89 2.91 5.82 15.63
N ALA A 90 3.29 7.10 15.70
CA ALA A 90 2.33 8.19 15.63
C ALA A 90 1.62 8.20 14.26
N VAL A 91 0.29 8.22 14.28
CA VAL A 91 -0.52 8.38 13.06
C VAL A 91 -0.20 9.75 12.45
N PRO A 92 0.25 9.81 11.18
CA PRO A 92 0.63 11.06 10.58
C PRO A 92 -0.60 11.90 10.22
N ASP A 93 -0.44 13.23 10.29
CA ASP A 93 -1.42 14.17 9.75
C ASP A 93 -1.36 14.13 8.21
N VAL A 94 -2.27 13.36 7.61
CA VAL A 94 -2.32 13.13 6.16
C VAL A 94 -2.55 14.43 5.37
N ALA A 95 -3.29 15.39 5.93
CA ALA A 95 -3.50 16.69 5.29
C ALA A 95 -2.18 17.46 5.19
N LYS A 96 -1.42 17.53 6.30
CA LYS A 96 -0.08 18.13 6.29
C LYS A 96 0.88 17.39 5.36
N LEU A 97 0.83 16.05 5.31
CA LEU A 97 1.65 15.26 4.40
C LEU A 97 1.34 15.57 2.93
N ARG A 98 0.05 15.64 2.55
CA ARG A 98 -0.38 15.99 1.19
C ARG A 98 0.13 17.37 0.77
N GLU A 99 0.04 18.37 1.65
CA GLU A 99 0.57 19.71 1.37
C GLU A 99 2.10 19.69 1.21
N LYS A 100 2.81 18.96 2.08
CA LYS A 100 4.27 18.79 1.97
C LYS A 100 4.67 18.10 0.67
N MET A 101 3.91 17.10 0.22
CA MET A 101 4.12 16.42 -1.06
C MET A 101 3.87 17.35 -2.25
N LYS A 102 2.77 18.11 -2.26
CA LYS A 102 2.48 19.11 -3.31
C LYS A 102 3.60 20.16 -3.42
N SER A 103 4.08 20.65 -2.27
CA SER A 103 5.21 21.59 -2.20
C SER A 103 6.49 20.98 -2.78
N LYS A 104 6.86 19.75 -2.38
CA LYS A 104 8.01 19.02 -2.94
C LYS A 104 7.92 18.81 -4.45
N ILE A 105 6.75 18.46 -4.96
CA ILE A 105 6.54 18.27 -6.40
C ILE A 105 6.70 19.60 -7.16
N SER A 106 6.13 20.68 -6.61
CA SER A 106 6.24 22.02 -7.19
C SER A 106 7.69 22.53 -7.22
N ALA A 107 8.44 22.30 -6.14
CA ALA A 107 9.86 22.63 -6.06
C ALA A 107 10.72 21.82 -7.06
N ARG A 108 10.44 20.52 -7.22
CA ARG A 108 11.10 19.68 -8.25
C ARG A 108 10.80 20.15 -9.67
N LYS A 109 9.57 20.58 -9.94
CA LYS A 109 9.17 21.12 -11.25
C LYS A 109 9.88 22.45 -11.55
N ALA A 110 10.00 23.34 -10.56
CA ALA A 110 10.73 24.60 -10.68
C ALA A 110 12.24 24.38 -10.91
N ALA A 111 12.86 23.43 -10.20
CA ALA A 111 14.27 23.07 -10.39
C ALA A 111 14.53 22.42 -11.76
N GLY A 112 13.59 21.61 -12.27
CA GLY A 112 13.66 21.00 -13.59
C GLY A 112 13.43 21.97 -14.76
N SER A 113 12.75 23.11 -14.54
CA SER A 113 12.59 24.16 -15.56
C SER A 113 13.79 25.11 -15.67
N VAL A 114 14.67 25.14 -14.67
CA VAL A 114 15.87 26.00 -14.65
C VAL A 114 17.08 25.34 -15.36
N THR A 115 16.97 24.06 -15.73
CA THR A 115 18.07 23.24 -16.29
C THR A 115 17.88 22.84 -17.76
N ARG A 116 17.09 23.59 -18.53
CA ARG A 116 17.01 23.44 -19.99
C ARG A 116 17.65 24.65 -20.68
N PRO A 117 18.83 24.50 -21.34
CA PRO A 117 19.32 25.49 -22.29
C PRO A 117 18.43 25.56 -23.54
#